data_AF-A0A821ID72-F1
#
_entry.id   AF-A0A821ID72-F1
#
_cell.length_a   1.000
_cell.length_b   1.000
_cell.length_c   1.000
_cell.angle_alpha   90.00
_cell.angle_beta   90.00
_cell.angle_gamma   90.00
#
_symmetry.space_group_name_H-M   'P 1'
#
loop_
_entity.id
_entity.type
_entity.pdbx_description
1 polymer ?
#
loop_
_entity_poly.entity_id
_entity_poly.type
_entity_poly.pdbx_seq_one_letter_code
_entity_poly.pdbx_strand_id
1 'polypeptide(L)'
;MPRLIYGTAWKKEATIQLVIKTILNGFRGIDTAYQPKHYTYEDLVGQALVELQTKYNILRKDLFIQTKFTSINGQDQSKPLPYNARSSLAERLYDDARHKPCVIQNRFYAETNFDGEITRFCREKNIYYQSFWTLTANPQILEHPLLQQLAEARQGTLAQVFFRFLIYIGLTPLTGTTDEKHVKEDQQVLHWPSLDHDSIDKLKKLIEN
;
A
#
# COMPACT_ATOMS: atom_id res chain seq x y z
N MET A 1 -8.71 -9.49 -0.69
CA MET A 1 -7.53 -8.73 -0.22
C MET A 1 -7.99 -7.57 0.65
N PRO A 2 -7.29 -7.20 1.73
CA PRO A 2 -7.60 -5.98 2.49
C PRO A 2 -7.50 -4.73 1.62
N ARG A 3 -8.34 -3.72 1.87
CA ARG A 3 -8.35 -2.45 1.11
C ARG A 3 -7.29 -1.45 1.59
N LEU A 4 -6.67 -1.70 2.73
CA LEU A 4 -5.57 -0.94 3.30
C LEU A 4 -4.62 -1.93 3.96
N ILE A 5 -3.32 -1.76 3.74
CA ILE A 5 -2.29 -2.71 4.21
C ILE A 5 -1.23 -1.97 5.04
N TYR A 6 -0.78 -2.62 6.11
CA TYR A 6 0.29 -2.09 6.96
C TYR A 6 1.67 -2.54 6.47
N GLY A 7 2.48 -1.61 5.99
CA GLY A 7 3.86 -1.86 5.53
C GLY A 7 4.86 -1.82 6.66
N THR A 8 5.76 -2.81 6.75
CA THR A 8 6.71 -2.95 7.86
C THR A 8 8.09 -2.32 7.64
N ALA A 9 8.30 -1.65 6.51
CA ALA A 9 9.58 -1.01 6.18
C ALA A 9 10.04 -0.06 7.31
N TRP A 10 11.36 -0.02 7.55
CA TRP A 10 12.04 0.93 8.43
C TRP A 10 11.67 0.86 9.92
N LYS A 11 11.04 -0.23 10.39
CA LYS A 11 10.59 -0.37 11.80
C LYS A 11 11.60 -0.97 12.74
N LYS A 12 12.61 -1.66 12.19
CA LYS A 12 13.68 -2.31 12.96
C LYS A 12 13.12 -3.19 14.09
N GLU A 13 13.69 -3.09 15.28
CA GLU A 13 13.32 -3.89 16.45
C GLU A 13 11.89 -3.59 16.96
N ALA A 14 11.33 -2.42 16.61
CA ALA A 14 9.95 -2.06 16.95
C ALA A 14 8.89 -2.82 16.14
N THR A 15 9.30 -3.60 15.11
CA THR A 15 8.41 -4.33 14.21
C THR A 15 7.38 -5.19 14.97
N ILE A 16 7.80 -5.91 16.01
CA ILE A 16 6.90 -6.80 16.76
C ILE A 16 5.73 -6.01 17.35
N GLN A 17 6.05 -4.97 18.13
CA GLN A 17 5.05 -4.18 18.85
C GLN A 17 4.14 -3.41 17.89
N LEU A 18 4.71 -2.87 16.81
CA LEU A 18 3.95 -2.14 15.80
C LEU A 18 2.97 -3.04 15.04
N VAL A 19 3.38 -4.26 14.68
CA VAL A 19 2.48 -5.23 14.02
C VAL A 19 1.35 -5.64 14.96
N ILE A 20 1.65 -6.00 16.20
CA ILE A 20 0.63 -6.37 17.19
C ILE A 20 -0.38 -5.24 17.36
N LYS A 21 0.09 -4.03 17.68
CA LYS A 21 -0.77 -2.86 17.86
C LYS A 21 -1.63 -2.60 16.63
N THR A 22 -1.07 -2.70 15.43
CA THR A 22 -1.80 -2.42 14.19
C THR A 22 -2.92 -3.43 13.95
N ILE A 23 -2.67 -4.72 14.16
CA ILE A 23 -3.70 -5.77 14.04
C ILE A 23 -4.79 -5.63 15.10
N LEU A 24 -4.42 -5.29 16.34
CA LEU A 24 -5.38 -5.04 17.41
C LEU A 24 -6.26 -3.80 17.14
N ASN A 25 -5.76 -2.82 16.38
CA ASN A 25 -6.54 -1.68 15.91
C ASN A 25 -7.36 -1.96 14.64
N GLY A 26 -7.45 -3.24 14.22
CA GLY A 26 -8.41 -3.67 13.20
C GLY A 26 -7.83 -3.84 11.79
N PHE A 27 -6.53 -3.62 11.59
CA PHE A 27 -5.89 -4.02 10.35
C PHE A 27 -5.87 -5.55 10.22
N ARG A 28 -5.89 -6.03 8.97
CA ARG A 28 -5.76 -7.45 8.65
C ARG A 28 -4.74 -7.74 7.55
N GLY A 29 -4.16 -6.71 6.94
CA GLY A 29 -3.12 -6.82 5.92
C GLY A 29 -1.77 -6.39 6.47
N ILE A 30 -0.76 -7.24 6.32
CA ILE A 30 0.65 -6.92 6.63
C ILE A 30 1.48 -7.10 5.36
N ASP A 31 2.26 -6.07 5.03
CA ASP A 31 3.25 -6.06 3.97
C ASP A 31 4.66 -6.03 4.57
N THR A 32 5.47 -7.04 4.24
CA THR A 32 6.88 -7.14 4.62
C THR A 32 7.73 -7.46 3.38
N ALA A 33 9.04 -7.61 3.55
CA ALA A 33 9.96 -8.10 2.51
C ALA A 33 11.23 -8.67 3.15
N TYR A 34 11.95 -9.51 2.42
CA TYR A 34 13.37 -9.78 2.70
C TYR A 34 14.23 -8.87 1.81
N GLN A 35 14.64 -7.72 2.35
CA GLN A 35 15.47 -6.74 1.65
C GLN A 35 16.40 -6.06 2.66
N PRO A 36 17.59 -6.61 2.93
CA PRO A 36 18.45 -6.22 4.06
C PRO A 36 18.79 -4.72 4.20
N LYS A 37 18.55 -3.92 3.15
CA LYS A 37 18.69 -2.46 3.15
C LYS A 37 17.57 -1.72 3.91
N HIS A 38 16.34 -2.22 3.85
CA HIS A 38 15.12 -1.55 4.37
C HIS A 38 14.23 -2.47 5.20
N TYR A 39 14.43 -3.78 5.06
CA TYR A 39 13.73 -4.86 5.73
C TYR A 39 14.73 -5.96 6.14
N THR A 40 14.92 -6.15 7.44
CA THR A 40 15.80 -7.22 7.97
C THR A 40 15.03 -8.16 8.90
N TYR A 41 13.70 -8.07 8.93
CA TYR A 41 12.93 -8.43 10.13
C TYR A 41 11.64 -9.22 9.84
N GLU A 42 11.62 -10.06 8.80
CA GLU A 42 10.49 -10.97 8.56
C GLU A 42 10.28 -11.94 9.73
N ASP A 43 11.36 -12.32 10.40
CA ASP A 43 11.34 -13.08 11.65
C ASP A 43 10.58 -12.34 12.76
N LEU A 44 10.76 -11.02 12.90
CA LEU A 44 10.02 -10.21 13.86
C LEU A 44 8.52 -10.11 13.52
N VAL A 45 8.18 -10.08 12.22
CA VAL A 45 6.77 -10.22 11.81
C VAL A 45 6.24 -11.60 12.21
N GLY A 46 7.01 -12.67 11.98
CA GLY A 46 6.65 -14.02 12.42
C GLY A 46 6.41 -14.13 13.93
N GLN A 47 7.29 -13.54 14.74
CA GLN A 47 7.14 -13.48 16.20
C GLN A 47 5.86 -12.74 16.62
N ALA A 48 5.55 -11.59 15.97
CA ALA A 48 4.32 -10.85 16.21
C ALA A 48 3.07 -11.69 15.89
N LEU A 49 3.10 -12.48 14.82
CA LEU A 49 1.99 -13.35 14.43
C LEU A 49 1.74 -14.48 15.45
N VAL A 50 2.81 -15.09 15.97
CA VAL A 50 2.70 -16.10 17.05
C VAL A 50 2.11 -15.47 18.31
N GLU A 51 2.54 -14.27 18.66
CA GLU A 51 1.98 -13.55 19.81
C GLU A 51 0.50 -13.19 19.62
N LEU A 52 0.12 -12.71 18.43
CA LEU A 52 -1.27 -12.41 18.06
C LEU A 52 -2.17 -13.65 18.17
N GLN A 53 -1.68 -14.81 17.72
CA GLN A 53 -2.42 -16.06 17.82
C GLN A 53 -2.55 -16.54 19.27
N THR A 54 -1.45 -16.55 20.02
CA THR A 54 -1.39 -17.16 21.36
C THR A 54 -2.02 -16.29 22.45
N LYS A 55 -1.86 -14.96 22.38
CA LYS A 55 -2.35 -14.03 23.42
C LYS A 55 -3.69 -13.38 23.09
N TYR A 56 -4.00 -13.20 21.81
CA TYR A 56 -5.16 -12.42 21.36
C TYR A 56 -6.15 -13.22 20.51
N ASN A 57 -5.90 -14.52 20.29
CA ASN A 57 -6.75 -15.42 19.50
C ASN A 57 -7.02 -14.91 18.06
N ILE A 58 -6.08 -14.16 17.47
CA ILE A 58 -6.14 -13.77 16.06
C ILE A 58 -5.62 -14.94 15.23
N LEU A 59 -6.49 -15.52 14.40
CA LEU A 59 -6.15 -16.75 13.68
C LEU A 59 -5.47 -16.41 12.34
N ARG A 60 -4.66 -17.35 11.84
CA ARG A 60 -4.00 -17.21 10.53
C ARG A 60 -4.99 -16.87 9.41
N LYS A 61 -6.20 -17.44 9.44
CA LYS A 61 -7.25 -17.20 8.43
C LYS A 61 -7.78 -15.76 8.42
N ASP A 62 -7.60 -15.02 9.51
CA ASP A 62 -8.05 -13.64 9.64
C ASP A 62 -7.06 -12.66 8.99
N LEU A 63 -5.85 -13.13 8.66
CA LEU A 63 -4.75 -12.28 8.23
C LEU A 63 -4.37 -12.51 6.76
N PHE A 64 -4.08 -11.41 6.09
CA PHE A 64 -3.41 -11.37 4.79
C PHE A 64 -1.96 -10.93 5.01
N ILE A 65 -1.03 -11.81 4.67
CA ILE A 65 0.41 -11.54 4.78
C ILE A 65 0.99 -11.55 3.38
N GLN A 66 1.67 -10.47 2.99
CA GLN A 66 2.46 -10.42 1.77
C GLN A 66 3.93 -10.15 2.08
N THR A 67 4.79 -10.86 1.36
CA THR A 67 6.22 -10.59 1.30
C THR A 67 6.63 -10.44 -0.16
N LYS A 68 7.85 -9.97 -0.40
CA LYS A 68 8.37 -9.62 -1.72
C LYS A 68 9.61 -10.42 -2.01
N PHE A 69 9.71 -10.89 -3.25
CA PHE A 69 10.97 -11.35 -3.81
C PHE A 69 11.73 -10.14 -4.36
N THR A 70 12.96 -9.91 -3.89
CA THR A 70 13.79 -8.79 -4.38
C THR A 70 14.37 -9.15 -5.75
N SER A 71 14.16 -8.30 -6.76
CA SER A 71 14.64 -8.55 -8.14
C SER A 71 16.17 -8.54 -8.25
N ILE A 72 16.70 -9.14 -9.31
CA ILE A 72 18.15 -9.24 -9.56
C ILE A 72 18.83 -7.89 -9.83
N ASN A 73 18.09 -6.84 -10.18
CA ASN A 73 18.65 -5.46 -10.25
C ASN A 73 18.79 -4.80 -8.87
N GLY A 74 18.21 -5.43 -7.84
CA GLY A 74 18.61 -5.28 -6.44
C GLY A 74 19.64 -6.34 -6.00
N GLN A 75 20.21 -7.10 -6.95
CA GLN A 75 21.31 -8.05 -6.79
C GLN A 75 22.42 -7.73 -7.84
N ASP A 76 23.45 -8.57 -7.92
CA ASP A 76 24.65 -8.36 -8.74
C ASP A 76 24.37 -8.37 -10.26
N GLN A 77 24.80 -7.30 -10.95
CA GLN A 77 24.59 -7.03 -12.37
C GLN A 77 25.64 -7.68 -13.29
N SER A 78 26.56 -8.49 -12.75
CA SER A 78 27.60 -9.18 -13.52
C SER A 78 27.10 -10.35 -14.42
N LYS A 79 25.78 -10.56 -14.53
CA LYS A 79 25.16 -11.70 -15.24
C LYS A 79 24.06 -11.25 -16.22
N PRO A 80 23.81 -12.00 -17.32
CA PRO A 80 22.82 -11.63 -18.34
C PRO A 80 21.38 -11.63 -17.81
N LEU A 81 20.60 -10.61 -18.23
CA LEU A 81 19.22 -10.37 -17.79
C LEU A 81 18.18 -11.07 -18.68
N PRO A 82 17.03 -11.53 -18.14
CA PRO A 82 16.10 -12.39 -18.86
C PRO A 82 14.93 -11.68 -19.62
N TYR A 83 15.01 -10.38 -19.99
CA TYR A 83 13.84 -9.69 -20.60
C TYR A 83 14.13 -8.55 -21.62
N ASN A 84 13.12 -8.24 -22.46
CA ASN A 84 13.09 -7.23 -23.56
C ASN A 84 12.73 -5.81 -23.05
N ALA A 85 13.11 -4.73 -23.76
CA ALA A 85 13.14 -3.35 -23.25
C ALA A 85 12.00 -2.39 -23.71
N ARG A 86 11.07 -2.78 -24.61
CA ARG A 86 10.16 -1.81 -25.29
C ARG A 86 8.69 -1.73 -24.81
N SER A 87 8.24 -2.63 -23.95
CA SER A 87 6.92 -2.61 -23.26
C SER A 87 7.05 -2.23 -21.76
N SER A 88 5.93 -2.02 -21.05
CA SER A 88 6.02 -1.94 -19.60
C SER A 88 6.41 -3.32 -19.04
N LEU A 89 7.22 -3.36 -17.97
CA LEU A 89 7.62 -4.64 -17.36
C LEU A 89 6.39 -5.41 -16.86
N ALA A 90 5.36 -4.69 -16.40
CA ALA A 90 4.10 -5.26 -15.93
C ALA A 90 3.34 -6.01 -17.04
N GLU A 91 3.17 -5.41 -18.22
CA GLU A 91 2.52 -6.07 -19.36
C GLU A 91 3.27 -7.31 -19.80
N ARG A 92 4.61 -7.24 -19.92
CA ARG A 92 5.42 -8.42 -20.29
C ARG A 92 5.29 -9.55 -19.30
N LEU A 93 5.48 -9.25 -18.01
CA LEU A 93 5.37 -10.26 -16.95
C LEU A 93 3.97 -10.88 -16.94
N TYR A 94 2.94 -10.06 -17.19
CA TYR A 94 1.59 -10.57 -17.31
C TYR A 94 1.45 -11.51 -18.50
N ASP A 95 1.89 -11.13 -19.69
CA ASP A 95 1.74 -11.94 -20.90
C ASP A 95 2.51 -13.26 -20.81
N ASP A 96 3.76 -13.22 -20.35
CA ASP A 96 4.65 -14.38 -20.24
C ASP A 96 4.23 -15.35 -19.12
N ALA A 97 3.62 -14.84 -18.04
CA ALA A 97 3.26 -15.69 -16.92
C ALA A 97 2.07 -16.61 -17.26
N ARG A 98 2.27 -17.92 -17.05
CA ARG A 98 1.18 -18.92 -17.09
C ARG A 98 0.10 -18.59 -16.04
N HIS A 99 0.52 -18.18 -14.84
CA HIS A 99 -0.36 -17.71 -13.78
C HIS A 99 -0.22 -16.20 -13.65
N LYS A 100 -1.28 -15.48 -14.01
CA LYS A 100 -1.24 -14.02 -14.09
C LYS A 100 -1.00 -13.40 -12.71
N PRO A 101 -0.18 -12.35 -12.62
CA PRO A 101 0.01 -11.63 -11.36
C PRO A 101 -1.33 -11.07 -10.88
N CYS A 102 -1.61 -11.18 -9.58
CA CYS A 102 -2.82 -10.64 -8.97
C CYS A 102 -2.59 -9.29 -8.27
N VAL A 103 -1.32 -8.88 -8.10
CA VAL A 103 -0.93 -7.63 -7.45
C VAL A 103 0.22 -6.98 -8.21
N ILE A 104 0.15 -5.66 -8.37
CA ILE A 104 1.29 -4.80 -8.69
C ILE A 104 1.41 -3.77 -7.57
N GLN A 105 2.59 -3.67 -6.96
CA GLN A 105 2.87 -2.73 -5.86
C GLN A 105 3.98 -1.77 -6.27
N ASN A 106 3.65 -0.49 -6.44
CA ASN A 106 4.58 0.54 -6.91
C ASN A 106 4.55 1.80 -6.02
N ARG A 107 5.61 2.60 -6.13
CA ARG A 107 5.63 3.96 -5.57
C ARG A 107 4.57 4.78 -6.28
N PHE A 108 3.81 5.57 -5.53
CA PHE A 108 2.73 6.39 -6.08
C PHE A 108 3.05 7.87 -5.90
N TYR A 109 3.46 8.54 -6.98
CA TYR A 109 4.02 9.90 -6.95
C TYR A 109 3.90 10.59 -8.33
N ALA A 110 3.99 11.92 -8.34
CA ALA A 110 3.65 12.74 -9.50
C ALA A 110 4.57 12.51 -10.72
N GLU A 111 5.85 12.24 -10.48
CA GLU A 111 6.86 12.11 -11.54
C GLU A 111 6.66 10.86 -12.41
N THR A 112 5.92 9.85 -11.94
CA THR A 112 5.50 8.70 -12.78
C THR A 112 4.07 8.88 -13.33
N ASN A 113 3.53 10.09 -13.27
CA ASN A 113 2.11 10.37 -13.51
C ASN A 113 1.21 9.41 -12.71
N PHE A 114 1.58 9.16 -11.44
CA PHE A 114 0.83 8.29 -10.55
C PHE A 114 0.56 6.88 -11.11
N ASP A 115 1.45 6.41 -11.99
CA ASP A 115 1.30 5.13 -12.68
C ASP A 115 -0.01 5.03 -13.47
N GLY A 116 -0.49 6.12 -14.07
CA GLY A 116 -1.80 6.18 -14.77
C GLY A 116 -2.04 5.07 -15.80
N GLU A 117 -1.03 4.70 -16.60
CA GLU A 117 -1.13 3.59 -17.54
C GLU A 117 -1.17 2.22 -16.83
N ILE A 118 -0.32 2.03 -15.82
CA ILE A 118 -0.23 0.77 -15.06
C ILE A 118 -1.50 0.54 -14.24
N THR A 119 -2.07 1.59 -13.64
CA THR A 119 -3.33 1.49 -12.89
C THR A 119 -4.51 1.15 -13.82
N ARG A 120 -4.55 1.71 -15.03
CA ARG A 120 -5.52 1.33 -16.08
C ARG A 120 -5.35 -0.14 -16.49
N PHE A 121 -4.11 -0.55 -16.79
CA PHE A 121 -3.78 -1.95 -17.09
C PHE A 121 -4.22 -2.89 -15.98
N CYS A 122 -3.95 -2.54 -14.72
CA CYS A 122 -4.38 -3.33 -13.57
C CYS A 122 -5.90 -3.48 -13.52
N ARG A 123 -6.64 -2.39 -13.73
CA ARG A 123 -8.11 -2.40 -13.76
C ARG A 123 -8.65 -3.31 -14.87
N GLU A 124 -8.13 -3.18 -16.08
CA GLU A 124 -8.55 -3.98 -17.25
C GLU A 124 -8.26 -5.47 -17.08
N LYS A 125 -7.17 -5.82 -16.37
CA LYS A 125 -6.74 -7.21 -16.15
C LYS A 125 -7.16 -7.80 -14.81
N ASN A 126 -7.97 -7.09 -14.02
CA ASN A 126 -8.38 -7.47 -12.65
C ASN A 126 -7.20 -7.75 -11.71
N ILE A 127 -6.16 -6.92 -11.79
CA ILE A 127 -4.98 -6.93 -10.92
C ILE A 127 -5.18 -5.85 -9.84
N TYR A 128 -4.85 -6.17 -8.59
CA TYR A 128 -4.84 -5.18 -7.52
C TYR A 128 -3.61 -4.28 -7.63
N TYR A 129 -3.82 -2.96 -7.77
CA TYR A 129 -2.74 -1.99 -7.64
C TYR A 129 -2.59 -1.55 -6.18
N GLN A 130 -1.38 -1.69 -5.64
CA GLN A 130 -1.04 -1.29 -4.29
C GLN A 130 -0.07 -0.09 -4.30
N SER A 131 -0.48 1.03 -3.70
CA SER A 131 0.36 2.23 -3.62
C SER A 131 1.18 2.27 -2.34
N PHE A 132 2.50 2.40 -2.44
CA PHE A 132 3.36 2.74 -1.30
C PHE A 132 4.04 4.09 -1.50
N TRP A 133 4.59 4.64 -0.41
CA TRP A 133 5.12 6.01 -0.36
C TRP A 133 4.06 7.09 -0.62
N THR A 134 2.79 6.72 -0.47
CA THR A 134 1.61 7.51 -0.83
C THR A 134 1.54 8.88 -0.18
N LEU A 135 1.80 9.02 1.12
CA LEU A 135 1.66 10.32 1.79
C LEU A 135 2.90 11.20 1.58
N THR A 136 4.08 10.67 1.92
CA THR A 136 5.33 11.43 1.92
C THR A 136 5.77 11.89 0.54
N ALA A 137 5.42 11.16 -0.52
CA ALA A 137 5.74 11.57 -1.88
C ALA A 137 4.74 12.58 -2.47
N ASN A 138 3.65 12.89 -1.76
CA ASN A 138 2.55 13.73 -2.28
C ASN A 138 2.14 14.88 -1.34
N PRO A 139 3.09 15.66 -0.78
CA PRO A 139 2.76 16.82 0.07
C PRO A 139 1.85 17.82 -0.65
N GLN A 140 2.06 18.04 -1.96
CA GLN A 140 1.25 18.92 -2.79
C GLN A 140 -0.23 18.50 -2.88
N ILE A 141 -0.52 17.19 -2.81
CA ILE A 141 -1.90 16.70 -2.77
C ILE A 141 -2.48 16.94 -1.37
N LEU A 142 -1.72 16.60 -0.33
CA LEU A 142 -2.17 16.77 1.06
C LEU A 142 -2.47 18.24 1.39
N GLU A 143 -1.69 19.17 0.85
CA GLU A 143 -1.86 20.61 1.04
C GLU A 143 -2.95 21.22 0.15
N HIS A 144 -3.56 20.45 -0.76
CA HIS A 144 -4.54 20.98 -1.69
C HIS A 144 -5.84 21.41 -0.95
N PRO A 145 -6.42 22.60 -1.24
CA PRO A 145 -7.60 23.12 -0.53
C PRO A 145 -8.80 22.18 -0.51
N LEU A 146 -8.99 21.39 -1.57
CA LEU A 146 -10.05 20.38 -1.62
C LEU A 146 -9.89 19.31 -0.54
N LEU A 147 -8.67 18.82 -0.27
CA LEU A 147 -8.45 17.82 0.78
C LEU A 147 -8.70 18.44 2.16
N GLN A 148 -8.30 19.69 2.37
CA GLN A 148 -8.56 20.44 3.61
C GLN A 148 -10.07 20.54 3.87
N GLN A 149 -10.84 21.01 2.88
CA GLN A 149 -12.29 21.13 2.97
C GLN A 149 -12.96 19.76 3.28
N LEU A 150 -12.53 18.70 2.60
CA LEU A 150 -13.09 17.36 2.78
C LEU A 150 -12.74 16.75 4.15
N ALA A 151 -11.56 17.06 4.68
CA ALA A 151 -11.10 16.62 5.99
C ALA A 151 -11.87 17.34 7.10
N GLU A 152 -12.02 18.67 7.00
CA GLU A 152 -12.82 19.48 7.92
C GLU A 152 -14.28 19.02 7.97
N ALA A 153 -14.91 18.82 6.80
CA ALA A 153 -16.29 18.35 6.70
C ALA A 153 -16.52 16.97 7.34
N ARG A 154 -15.45 16.19 7.53
CA ARG A 154 -15.48 14.83 8.10
C ARG A 154 -14.88 14.75 9.50
N GLN A 155 -14.41 15.87 10.06
CA GLN A 155 -13.64 15.90 11.30
C GLN A 155 -12.47 14.90 11.29
N GLY A 156 -11.84 14.74 10.11
CA GLY A 156 -10.75 13.81 9.88
C GLY A 156 -9.47 14.51 9.44
N THR A 157 -8.49 13.71 9.03
CA THR A 157 -7.18 14.21 8.56
C THR A 157 -7.06 14.18 7.04
N LEU A 158 -6.09 14.94 6.52
CA LEU A 158 -5.75 14.96 5.10
C LEU A 158 -5.35 13.56 4.60
N ALA A 159 -4.59 12.83 5.42
CA ALA A 159 -4.21 11.44 5.14
C ALA A 159 -5.43 10.53 5.01
N GLN A 160 -6.41 10.66 5.91
CA GLN A 160 -7.64 9.88 5.86
C GLN A 160 -8.43 10.14 4.58
N VAL A 161 -8.59 11.40 4.17
CA VAL A 161 -9.25 11.77 2.91
C VAL A 161 -8.52 11.15 1.73
N PHE A 162 -7.18 11.27 1.69
CA PHE A 162 -6.41 10.77 0.56
C PHE A 162 -6.46 9.24 0.47
N PHE A 163 -6.29 8.53 1.59
CA PHE A 163 -6.46 7.07 1.61
C PHE A 163 -7.87 6.65 1.21
N ARG A 164 -8.90 7.35 1.71
CA ARG A 164 -10.28 7.04 1.36
C ARG A 164 -10.54 7.22 -0.14
N PHE A 165 -10.00 8.28 -0.73
CA PHE A 165 -10.07 8.54 -2.16
C PHE A 165 -9.40 7.41 -2.97
N LEU A 166 -8.18 7.02 -2.62
CA LEU A 166 -7.47 5.93 -3.31
C LEU A 166 -8.23 4.61 -3.24
N ILE A 167 -8.77 4.28 -2.07
CA ILE A 167 -9.63 3.09 -1.89
C ILE A 167 -10.87 3.17 -2.79
N TYR A 168 -11.48 4.35 -2.90
CA TYR A 168 -12.66 4.55 -3.74
C TYR A 168 -12.36 4.29 -5.22
N ILE A 169 -11.23 4.79 -5.74
CA ILE A 169 -10.86 4.58 -7.15
C ILE A 169 -10.28 3.18 -7.43
N GLY A 170 -10.35 2.26 -6.46
CA GLY A 170 -10.00 0.85 -6.61
C GLY A 170 -8.55 0.51 -6.28
N LEU A 171 -7.79 1.44 -5.70
CA LEU A 171 -6.41 1.20 -5.27
C LEU A 171 -6.37 0.65 -3.83
N THR A 172 -5.28 -0.03 -3.48
CA THR A 172 -5.01 -0.53 -2.12
C THR A 172 -3.80 0.17 -1.54
N PRO A 173 -3.98 1.30 -0.82
CA PRO A 173 -2.85 2.00 -0.23
C PRO A 173 -2.16 1.19 0.87
N LEU A 174 -0.85 1.43 1.01
CA LEU A 174 -0.05 1.00 2.16
C LEU A 174 0.18 2.19 3.08
N THR A 175 -0.02 1.98 4.38
CA THR A 175 0.44 2.88 5.44
C THR A 175 1.58 2.24 6.21
N GLY A 176 2.58 3.04 6.58
CA GLY A 176 3.76 2.60 7.31
C GLY A 176 3.95 3.29 8.65
N THR A 177 2.94 4.01 9.15
CA THR A 177 3.05 4.84 10.36
C THR A 177 3.50 4.03 11.59
N THR A 178 4.30 4.67 12.44
CA THR A 178 4.69 4.13 13.76
C THR A 178 3.90 4.79 14.90
N ASP A 179 3.09 5.81 14.58
CA ASP A 179 2.26 6.53 15.54
C ASP A 179 0.92 5.81 15.72
N GLU A 180 0.56 5.52 16.98
CA GLU A 180 -0.65 4.75 17.30
C GLU A 180 -1.94 5.51 17.00
N LYS A 181 -1.94 6.84 17.13
CA LYS A 181 -3.09 7.68 16.77
C LYS A 181 -3.30 7.60 15.26
N HIS A 182 -2.23 7.73 14.47
CA HIS A 182 -2.32 7.60 13.02
C HIS A 182 -2.74 6.19 12.58
N VAL A 183 -2.31 5.12 13.27
CA VAL A 183 -2.82 3.76 12.99
C VAL A 183 -4.35 3.70 13.12
N LYS A 184 -4.90 4.30 14.18
CA LYS A 184 -6.35 4.35 14.41
C LYS A 184 -7.05 5.19 13.34
N GLU A 185 -6.52 6.39 13.06
CA GLU A 185 -7.04 7.29 12.04
C GLU A 185 -7.05 6.61 10.65
N ASP A 186 -5.93 5.97 10.26
CA ASP A 186 -5.80 5.26 8.99
C ASP A 186 -6.78 4.10 8.89
N GLN A 187 -7.01 3.33 9.97
CA GLN A 187 -7.97 2.22 9.93
C GLN A 187 -9.42 2.69 9.76
N GLN A 188 -9.78 3.83 10.37
CA GLN A 188 -11.13 4.37 10.35
C GLN A 188 -11.63 4.67 8.93
N VAL A 189 -10.73 4.96 7.98
CA VAL A 189 -11.08 5.24 6.58
C VAL A 189 -11.84 4.08 5.92
N LEU A 190 -11.66 2.85 6.41
CA LEU A 190 -12.37 1.67 5.90
C LEU A 190 -13.88 1.73 6.16
N HIS A 191 -14.28 2.45 7.22
CA HIS A 191 -15.66 2.60 7.69
C HIS A 191 -16.30 3.93 7.29
N TRP A 192 -15.51 4.87 6.76
CA TRP A 192 -16.06 6.12 6.24
C TRP A 192 -17.08 5.85 5.12
N PRO A 193 -18.09 6.73 4.95
CA PRO A 193 -18.94 6.70 3.77
C PRO A 193 -18.13 7.01 2.50
N SER A 194 -18.73 6.76 1.33
CA SER A 194 -18.12 7.21 0.08
C SER A 194 -17.97 8.73 0.06
N LEU A 195 -16.95 9.22 -0.64
CA LEU A 195 -16.94 10.60 -1.12
C LEU A 195 -18.06 10.76 -2.18
N ASP A 196 -18.58 11.96 -2.35
CA ASP A 196 -19.52 12.26 -3.43
C ASP A 196 -18.80 12.30 -4.79
N HIS A 197 -19.54 12.07 -5.87
CA HIS A 197 -18.97 11.94 -7.21
C HIS A 197 -18.19 13.18 -7.67
N ASP A 198 -18.68 14.38 -7.35
CA ASP A 198 -18.00 15.63 -7.73
C ASP A 198 -16.65 15.78 -7.02
N SER A 199 -16.61 15.54 -5.70
CA SER A 199 -15.37 15.51 -4.94
C SER A 199 -14.37 14.48 -5.49
N ILE A 200 -14.85 13.29 -5.85
CA ILE A 200 -14.01 12.24 -6.44
C ILE A 200 -13.44 12.69 -7.78
N ASP A 201 -14.25 13.23 -8.68
CA ASP A 201 -13.79 13.63 -10.01
C ASP A 201 -12.83 14.82 -9.94
N LYS A 202 -13.01 15.73 -8.98
CA LYS A 202 -12.04 16.78 -8.69
C LYS A 202 -10.72 16.22 -8.13
N LEU A 203 -10.77 15.23 -7.24
CA LEU A 203 -9.58 14.58 -6.70
C LEU A 203 -8.83 13.75 -7.76
N LYS A 204 -9.54 13.09 -8.68
CA LYS A 204 -8.93 12.37 -9.82
C LYS A 204 -8.05 13.29 -10.67
N LYS A 205 -8.51 14.52 -10.92
CA LYS A 205 -7.72 15.53 -11.67
C LYS A 205 -6.41 15.91 -10.98
N LEU A 206 -6.22 15.60 -9.69
CA LEU A 206 -4.95 15.81 -8.99
C LEU A 206 -3.93 14.71 -9.27
N ILE A 207 -4.37 13.56 -9.79
CA ILE A 207 -3.54 12.38 -10.07
C ILE A 207 -3.60 11.91 -11.53
N GLU A 208 -4.29 12.67 -12.39
CA GLU A 208 -4.40 12.44 -13.82
C GLU A 208 -3.83 13.68 -14.52
N ASN A 209 -2.62 13.56 -15.09
CA ASN A 209 -2.13 14.51 -16.11
C ASN A 209 -2.63 14.10 -17.49
#